data_AF-A0A2H8TVL2-F1
#
_entry.id   AF-A0A2H8TVL2-F1
#
_cell.length_a   1.000
_cell.length_b   1.000
_cell.length_c   1.000
_cell.angle_alpha   90.00
_cell.angle_beta   90.00
_cell.angle_gamma   90.00
#
_symmetry.space_group_name_H-M   'P 1'
#
loop_
_entity.id
_entity.type
_entity.pdbx_description
1 polymer ?
#
loop_
_entity_poly.entity_id
_entity_poly.type
_entity_poly.pdbx_seq_one_letter_code
_entity_poly.pdbx_strand_id
1 'polypeptide(L)'
;MLKDERKKEKEREHKEKDKHSHKRDKRDKEEKESSTKVDSKHDDKSPDKQKDELKDSKDLKDSKEARIEASLKEREKEVQRTLAVHLKHRENEREQHKHDEAVVHFNALLADLVRSNDMSWKEAKRQLRKDSRYELVDSLDSEEKEKLYKVHVEELSKRKKEKFREMLNEISDLTLDSSWKEIRKSIKEDVRYLRFSSSDRKCEKEFREYLKDRMITAKNEFKNLLMETKLITHLSNAKLQENYETYFKEVEDILSKDKRYLFLDSIADERSELIVSYIEELEKRGPPPPPTATEPNRRPPLK
;
A
#
# COMPACT_ATOMS: atom_id res chain seq x y z
N MET A 1 -1.81 -6.95 0.22
CA MET A 1 -0.82 -6.56 1.25
C MET A 1 -1.08 -7.27 2.57
N LEU A 2 -2.20 -7.06 3.27
CA LEU A 2 -2.52 -7.76 4.53
C LEU A 2 -2.67 -9.30 4.43
N LYS A 3 -3.19 -9.83 3.32
CA LYS A 3 -3.30 -11.30 3.13
C LYS A 3 -1.94 -11.99 2.99
N ASP A 4 -0.93 -11.31 2.45
CA ASP A 4 0.42 -11.87 2.26
C ASP A 4 1.23 -11.85 3.55
N GLU A 5 1.04 -10.84 4.40
CA GLU A 5 1.66 -10.80 5.73
C GLU A 5 1.13 -11.91 6.63
N ARG A 6 -0.19 -12.13 6.64
CA ARG A 6 -0.82 -13.21 7.42
C ARG A 6 -0.40 -14.60 6.96
N LYS A 7 -0.06 -14.76 5.67
CA LYS A 7 0.48 -16.02 5.13
C LYS A 7 1.94 -16.23 5.53
N LYS A 8 2.76 -15.16 5.51
CA LYS A 8 4.15 -15.20 5.97
C LYS A 8 4.27 -15.47 7.47
N GLU A 9 3.34 -14.96 8.27
CA GLU A 9 3.30 -15.20 9.72
C GLU A 9 2.98 -16.67 10.04
N LYS A 10 1.99 -17.27 9.37
CA LYS A 10 1.67 -18.69 9.51
C LYS A 10 2.83 -19.61 9.09
N GLU A 11 3.58 -19.26 8.05
CA GLU A 11 4.77 -20.01 7.65
C GLU A 11 5.91 -19.92 8.69
N ARG A 12 6.04 -18.79 9.39
CA ARG A 12 7.03 -18.62 10.47
C ARG A 12 6.66 -19.47 11.68
N GLU A 13 5.39 -19.46 12.07
CA GLU A 13 4.89 -20.30 13.18
C GLU A 13 5.07 -21.80 12.90
N HIS A 14 4.84 -22.25 11.67
CA HIS A 14 5.04 -23.65 11.30
C HIS A 14 6.53 -24.04 11.42
N LYS A 15 7.43 -23.19 10.92
CA LYS A 15 8.89 -23.43 11.00
C LYS A 15 9.41 -23.43 12.44
N GLU A 16 8.81 -22.67 13.34
CA GLU A 16 9.18 -22.70 14.77
C GLU A 16 8.70 -23.97 15.47
N LYS A 17 7.49 -24.44 15.16
CA LYS A 17 6.95 -25.71 15.70
C LYS A 17 7.80 -26.90 15.25
N ASP A 18 8.22 -26.96 13.99
CA ASP A 18 9.10 -28.02 13.48
C ASP A 18 10.47 -28.03 14.17
N LYS A 19 11.07 -26.84 14.39
CA LYS A 19 12.33 -26.71 15.12
C LYS A 19 12.21 -27.16 16.58
N HIS A 20 11.08 -26.89 17.23
CA HIS A 20 10.86 -27.30 18.61
C HIS A 20 10.63 -28.82 18.72
N SER A 21 9.95 -29.44 17.75
CA SER A 21 9.80 -30.91 17.68
C SER A 21 11.17 -31.58 17.56
N HIS A 22 12.00 -31.12 16.62
CA HIS A 22 13.31 -31.71 16.37
C HIS A 22 14.28 -31.61 17.56
N LYS A 23 14.13 -30.56 18.37
CA LYS A 23 14.93 -30.34 19.58
C LYS A 23 14.51 -31.24 20.75
N ARG A 24 13.23 -31.65 20.81
CA ARG A 24 12.75 -32.67 21.77
C ARG A 24 13.26 -34.06 21.41
N ASP A 25 13.13 -34.45 20.14
CA ASP A 25 13.59 -35.77 19.68
C ASP A 25 15.09 -35.99 19.89
N LYS A 26 15.90 -34.91 19.80
CA LYS A 26 17.35 -34.98 20.04
C LYS A 26 17.70 -35.19 21.53
N ARG A 27 16.91 -34.63 22.46
CA ARG A 27 17.12 -34.84 23.91
C ARG A 27 16.72 -36.23 24.35
N ASP A 28 15.63 -36.77 23.83
CA ASP A 28 15.17 -38.12 24.17
C ASP A 28 16.12 -39.21 23.66
N LYS A 29 16.89 -38.93 22.61
CA LYS A 29 17.92 -39.82 22.07
C LYS A 29 19.21 -39.82 22.92
N GLU A 30 19.60 -38.68 23.48
CA GLU A 30 20.76 -38.55 24.37
C GLU A 30 20.53 -39.22 25.75
N GLU A 31 19.28 -39.23 26.26
CA GLU A 31 18.97 -39.94 27.51
C GLU A 31 19.00 -41.47 27.35
N LYS A 32 18.64 -42.01 26.18
CA LYS A 32 18.68 -43.45 25.91
C LYS A 32 20.09 -44.02 25.80
N GLU A 33 21.04 -43.30 25.21
CA GLU A 33 22.43 -43.78 25.01
C GLU A 33 23.23 -43.87 26.33
N SER A 34 22.87 -43.11 27.36
CA SER A 34 23.51 -43.18 28.69
C SER A 34 23.15 -44.44 29.51
N SER A 35 22.16 -45.23 29.07
CA SER A 35 21.60 -46.36 29.84
C SER A 35 22.12 -47.74 29.44
N THR A 36 22.96 -47.85 28.41
CA THR A 36 23.51 -49.12 27.89
C THR A 36 25.03 -49.14 27.89
N LYS A 37 25.64 -49.32 29.07
CA LYS A 37 26.99 -49.89 29.22
C LYS A 37 27.18 -50.37 30.66
N VAL A 38 26.73 -51.59 30.93
CA VAL A 38 27.18 -52.38 32.08
C VAL A 38 27.55 -53.75 31.53
N ASP A 39 28.85 -53.91 31.26
CA ASP A 39 29.45 -55.18 30.88
C ASP A 39 30.06 -55.84 32.11
N SER A 40 29.95 -57.16 32.17
CA SER A 40 30.16 -58.00 33.35
C SER A 40 31.64 -58.22 33.67
N LYS A 41 32.03 -58.15 34.96
CA LYS A 41 33.15 -58.94 35.52
C LYS A 41 33.04 -59.10 37.03
N HIS A 42 33.19 -60.36 37.44
CA HIS A 42 33.18 -60.93 38.79
C HIS A 42 34.35 -60.39 39.65
N ASP A 43 34.13 -60.09 40.93
CA ASP A 43 34.71 -60.87 42.04
C ASP A 43 34.40 -60.30 43.44
N ASP A 44 34.15 -61.26 44.33
CA ASP A 44 34.27 -61.32 45.78
C ASP A 44 33.46 -60.40 46.74
N LYS A 45 32.83 -61.05 47.73
CA LYS A 45 31.93 -60.45 48.73
C LYS A 45 32.71 -59.96 49.94
N SER A 46 32.40 -58.73 50.39
CA SER A 46 32.65 -58.30 51.79
C SER A 46 31.54 -57.35 52.28
N PRO A 47 31.21 -57.35 53.59
CA PRO A 47 29.90 -56.86 54.09
C PRO A 47 29.85 -55.36 54.46
N ASP A 48 30.83 -54.54 54.06
CA ASP A 48 30.88 -53.11 54.44
C ASP A 48 30.42 -52.14 53.33
N LYS A 49 30.00 -52.64 52.16
CA LYS A 49 29.55 -51.81 51.00
C LYS A 49 28.06 -51.42 51.01
N GLN A 50 27.24 -51.98 51.90
CA GLN A 50 25.78 -51.79 51.84
C GLN A 50 25.28 -50.44 52.36
N LYS A 51 26.04 -49.74 53.22
CA LYS A 51 25.60 -48.45 53.79
C LYS A 51 25.89 -47.24 52.89
N ASP A 52 26.98 -47.27 52.13
CA ASP A 52 27.31 -46.19 51.18
C ASP A 52 26.51 -46.31 49.88
N GLU A 53 26.23 -47.52 49.38
CA GLU A 53 25.36 -47.72 48.22
C GLU A 53 23.89 -47.31 48.46
N LEU A 54 23.38 -47.46 49.70
CA LEU A 54 22.02 -47.01 50.07
C LEU A 54 21.92 -45.48 50.20
N LYS A 55 23.00 -44.80 50.61
CA LYS A 55 23.08 -43.33 50.64
C LYS A 55 23.17 -42.76 49.22
N ASP A 56 24.09 -43.29 48.40
CA ASP A 56 24.22 -42.88 47.00
C ASP A 56 22.92 -43.14 46.20
N SER A 57 22.23 -44.25 46.45
CA SER A 57 20.94 -44.55 45.80
C SER A 57 19.82 -43.58 46.20
N LYS A 58 19.83 -43.06 47.43
CA LYS A 58 18.85 -42.09 47.93
C LYS A 58 19.14 -40.69 47.40
N ASP A 59 20.40 -40.26 47.44
CA ASP A 59 20.83 -38.96 46.90
C ASP A 59 20.63 -38.88 45.37
N LEU A 60 20.82 -40.00 44.65
CA LEU A 60 20.49 -40.11 43.22
C LEU A 60 18.99 -40.06 42.92
N LYS A 61 18.13 -40.56 43.81
CA LYS A 61 16.67 -40.48 43.67
C LYS A 61 16.17 -39.07 43.95
N ASP A 62 16.62 -38.47 45.04
CA ASP A 62 16.27 -37.10 45.42
C ASP A 62 16.75 -36.09 44.35
N SER A 63 17.93 -36.32 43.74
CA SER A 63 18.44 -35.52 42.61
C SER A 63 17.62 -35.70 41.32
N LYS A 64 17.15 -36.93 41.01
CA LYS A 64 16.25 -37.18 39.88
C LYS A 64 14.88 -36.55 40.10
N GLU A 65 14.33 -36.66 41.30
CA GLU A 65 13.05 -36.04 41.67
C GLU A 65 13.13 -34.52 41.62
N ALA A 66 14.20 -33.90 42.12
CA ALA A 66 14.43 -32.46 42.01
C ALA A 66 14.56 -32.00 40.55
N ARG A 67 15.20 -32.80 39.67
CA ARG A 67 15.31 -32.49 38.24
C ARG A 67 13.96 -32.61 37.53
N ILE A 68 13.13 -33.58 37.91
CA ILE A 68 11.76 -33.76 37.39
C ILE A 68 10.85 -32.63 37.87
N GLU A 69 10.91 -32.26 39.15
CA GLU A 69 10.15 -31.15 39.73
C GLU A 69 10.57 -29.82 39.11
N ALA A 70 11.87 -29.58 38.92
CA ALA A 70 12.37 -28.39 38.23
C ALA A 70 11.87 -28.34 36.78
N SER A 71 11.86 -29.48 36.08
CA SER A 71 11.34 -29.56 34.70
C SER A 71 9.83 -29.33 34.64
N LEU A 72 9.06 -29.87 35.59
CA LEU A 72 7.62 -29.66 35.67
C LEU A 72 7.29 -28.20 35.97
N LYS A 73 8.00 -27.60 36.94
CA LYS A 73 7.86 -26.19 37.32
C LYS A 73 8.27 -25.25 36.19
N GLU A 74 9.30 -25.60 35.41
CA GLU A 74 9.70 -24.84 34.23
C GLU A 74 8.63 -24.91 33.12
N ARG A 75 8.06 -26.09 32.90
CA ARG A 75 6.96 -26.29 31.95
C ARG A 75 5.70 -25.55 32.37
N GLU A 76 5.33 -25.59 33.65
CA GLU A 76 4.20 -24.83 34.18
C GLU A 76 4.41 -23.32 34.04
N LYS A 77 5.61 -22.82 34.32
CA LYS A 77 5.96 -21.42 34.07
C LYS A 77 5.82 -21.06 32.58
N GLU A 78 6.22 -21.94 31.67
CA GLU A 78 6.07 -21.70 30.24
C GLU A 78 4.59 -21.69 29.80
N VAL A 79 3.78 -22.61 30.32
CA VAL A 79 2.32 -22.60 30.11
C VAL A 79 1.69 -21.31 30.66
N GLN A 80 2.10 -20.86 31.85
CA GLN A 80 1.61 -19.60 32.42
C GLN A 80 2.02 -18.39 31.59
N ARG A 81 3.26 -18.35 31.07
CA ARG A 81 3.72 -17.27 30.17
C ARG A 81 2.89 -17.24 28.88
N THR A 82 2.73 -18.38 28.23
CA THR A 82 1.98 -18.49 26.97
C THR A 82 0.51 -18.12 27.16
N LEU A 83 -0.11 -18.57 28.27
CA LEU A 83 -1.47 -18.18 28.64
C LEU A 83 -1.58 -16.68 28.90
N ALA A 84 -0.64 -16.09 29.64
CA ALA A 84 -0.64 -14.65 29.93
C ALA A 84 -0.52 -13.81 28.64
N VAL A 85 0.34 -14.22 27.70
CA VAL A 85 0.46 -13.58 26.39
C VAL A 85 -0.84 -13.70 25.61
N HIS A 86 -1.45 -14.89 25.55
CA HIS A 86 -2.70 -15.10 24.83
C HIS A 86 -3.87 -14.30 25.45
N LEU A 87 -3.95 -14.22 26.78
CA LEU A 87 -4.97 -13.42 27.46
C LEU A 87 -4.81 -11.93 27.17
N LYS A 88 -3.57 -11.42 27.21
CA LYS A 88 -3.25 -10.03 26.86
C LYS A 88 -3.57 -9.73 25.39
N HIS A 89 -3.21 -10.64 24.49
CA HIS A 89 -3.54 -10.48 23.07
C HIS A 89 -5.05 -10.40 22.86
N ARG A 90 -5.81 -11.33 23.46
CA ARG A 90 -7.28 -11.34 23.41
C ARG A 90 -7.90 -10.08 24.00
N GLU A 91 -7.30 -9.50 25.04
CA GLU A 91 -7.74 -8.23 25.62
C GLU A 91 -7.48 -7.05 24.70
N ASN A 92 -6.27 -6.96 24.15
CA ASN A 92 -5.92 -5.96 23.15
C ASN A 92 -6.85 -6.03 21.93
N GLU A 93 -7.19 -7.24 21.45
CA GLU A 93 -8.16 -7.43 20.36
C GLU A 93 -9.54 -6.90 20.72
N ARG A 94 -10.03 -7.16 21.94
CA ARG A 94 -11.34 -6.62 22.39
C ARG A 94 -11.33 -5.10 22.44
N GLU A 95 -10.28 -4.50 22.98
CA GLU A 95 -10.16 -3.04 23.04
C GLU A 95 -10.02 -2.42 21.64
N GLN A 96 -9.27 -3.06 20.74
CA GLN A 96 -9.18 -2.65 19.35
C GLN A 96 -10.54 -2.69 18.65
N HIS A 97 -11.33 -3.76 18.85
CA HIS A 97 -12.66 -3.86 18.26
C HIS A 97 -13.61 -2.77 18.76
N LYS A 98 -13.59 -2.46 20.06
CA LYS A 98 -14.38 -1.34 20.62
C LYS A 98 -13.94 0.00 20.02
N HIS A 99 -12.64 0.20 19.86
CA HIS A 99 -12.10 1.39 19.23
C HIS A 99 -12.51 1.50 17.76
N ASP A 100 -12.34 0.44 16.97
CA ASP A 100 -12.73 0.38 15.57
C ASP A 100 -14.23 0.66 15.40
N GLU A 101 -15.06 0.11 16.30
CA GLU A 101 -16.50 0.38 16.33
C GLU A 101 -16.78 1.87 16.58
N ALA A 102 -16.11 2.50 17.56
CA ALA A 102 -16.25 3.92 17.82
C ALA A 102 -15.78 4.77 16.61
N VAL A 103 -14.71 4.37 15.92
CA VAL A 103 -14.24 5.02 14.69
C VAL A 103 -15.31 4.94 13.59
N VAL A 104 -15.93 3.77 13.41
CA VAL A 104 -17.02 3.58 12.43
C VAL A 104 -18.23 4.45 12.77
N HIS A 105 -18.66 4.47 14.03
CA HIS A 105 -19.76 5.34 14.49
C HIS A 105 -19.46 6.82 14.27
N PHE A 106 -18.23 7.24 14.56
CA PHE A 106 -17.81 8.63 14.34
C PHE A 106 -17.79 8.99 12.86
N ASN A 107 -17.26 8.11 12.00
CA ASN A 107 -17.25 8.32 10.55
C ASN A 107 -18.68 8.38 9.97
N ALA A 108 -19.61 7.56 10.46
CA ALA A 108 -21.02 7.63 10.08
C ALA A 108 -21.64 8.98 10.50
N LEU A 109 -21.35 9.45 11.71
CA LEU A 109 -21.82 10.75 12.19
C LEU A 109 -21.27 11.91 11.35
N LEU A 110 -19.98 11.84 10.97
CA LEU A 110 -19.36 12.80 10.06
C LEU A 110 -20.01 12.79 8.68
N ALA A 111 -20.29 11.61 8.11
CA ALA A 111 -20.96 11.49 6.82
C ALA A 111 -22.37 12.11 6.81
N ASP A 112 -23.10 11.98 7.91
CA ASP A 112 -24.46 12.51 8.04
C ASP A 112 -24.49 14.02 8.27
N LEU A 113 -23.66 14.53 9.20
CA LEU A 113 -23.75 15.90 9.70
C LEU A 113 -22.75 16.86 9.04
N VAL A 114 -21.61 16.37 8.59
CA VAL A 114 -20.55 17.15 7.94
C VAL A 114 -20.61 16.88 6.44
N ARG A 115 -21.46 17.60 5.72
CA ARG A 115 -21.60 17.50 4.26
C ARG A 115 -20.84 18.57 3.48
N SER A 116 -20.35 19.59 4.18
CA SER A 116 -19.53 20.68 3.62
C SER A 116 -18.10 20.58 4.12
N ASN A 117 -17.15 20.86 3.24
CA ASN A 117 -15.72 20.92 3.52
C ASN A 117 -15.26 22.33 3.97
N ASP A 118 -16.16 23.32 4.00
CA ASP A 118 -15.85 24.69 4.44
C ASP A 118 -16.00 24.89 5.95
N MET A 119 -16.55 23.90 6.67
CA MET A 119 -16.73 23.98 8.11
C MET A 119 -15.39 23.80 8.83
N SER A 120 -15.15 24.57 9.89
CA SER A 120 -13.98 24.35 10.75
C SER A 120 -14.23 23.18 11.71
N TRP A 121 -13.16 22.56 12.21
CA TRP A 121 -13.29 21.50 13.22
C TRP A 121 -14.07 21.96 14.46
N LYS A 122 -13.88 23.21 14.91
CA LYS A 122 -14.60 23.77 16.06
C LYS A 122 -16.11 23.84 15.82
N GLU A 123 -16.53 24.26 14.64
CA GLU A 123 -17.94 24.33 14.26
C GLU A 123 -18.55 22.94 14.09
N ALA A 124 -17.83 22.04 13.40
CA ALA A 124 -18.23 20.66 13.23
C ALA A 124 -18.39 19.98 14.60
N LYS A 125 -17.40 20.09 15.49
CA LYS A 125 -17.46 19.54 16.86
C LYS A 125 -18.66 20.06 17.64
N ARG A 126 -19.00 21.35 17.52
CA ARG A 126 -20.18 21.94 18.17
C ARG A 126 -21.49 21.35 17.63
N GLN A 127 -21.56 21.05 16.35
CA GLN A 127 -22.73 20.44 15.73
C GLN A 127 -22.84 18.96 16.09
N LEU A 128 -21.73 18.21 16.02
CA LEU A 128 -21.66 16.78 16.34
C LEU A 128 -22.09 16.51 17.79
N ARG A 129 -21.67 17.36 18.74
CA ARG A 129 -22.05 17.23 20.17
C ARG A 129 -23.54 17.37 20.48
N LYS A 130 -24.34 17.89 19.55
CA LYS A 130 -25.80 17.99 19.73
C LYS A 130 -26.52 16.70 19.35
N ASP A 131 -25.85 15.80 18.64
CA ASP A 131 -26.40 14.52 18.22
C ASP A 131 -26.20 13.49 19.33
N SER A 132 -27.26 12.74 19.69
CA SER A 132 -27.21 11.73 20.75
C SER A 132 -26.18 10.62 20.48
N ARG A 133 -25.85 10.36 19.21
CA ARG A 133 -24.85 9.36 18.82
C ARG A 133 -23.42 9.78 19.16
N TYR A 134 -23.19 11.06 19.49
CA TYR A 134 -21.85 11.53 19.87
C TYR A 134 -21.35 10.88 21.18
N GLU A 135 -22.25 10.46 22.07
CA GLU A 135 -21.90 9.75 23.32
C GLU A 135 -21.31 8.36 23.02
N LEU A 136 -21.70 7.72 21.91
CA LEU A 136 -21.19 6.40 21.50
C LEU A 136 -19.70 6.41 21.11
N VAL A 137 -19.13 7.59 20.91
CA VAL A 137 -17.74 7.76 20.47
C VAL A 137 -16.87 8.40 21.56
N ASP A 138 -17.33 8.43 22.81
CA ASP A 138 -16.59 9.03 23.93
C ASP A 138 -15.28 8.31 24.26
N SER A 139 -15.12 7.05 23.84
CA SER A 139 -13.85 6.32 23.93
C SER A 139 -12.75 6.87 23.04
N LEU A 140 -13.08 7.65 21.99
CA LEU A 140 -12.11 8.28 21.12
C LEU A 140 -11.63 9.62 21.69
N ASP A 141 -10.31 9.81 21.68
CA ASP A 141 -9.69 11.04 22.14
C ASP A 141 -10.01 12.23 21.24
N SER A 142 -9.90 13.45 21.79
CA SER A 142 -10.23 14.66 21.01
C SER A 142 -9.31 14.85 19.80
N GLU A 143 -8.04 14.43 19.88
CA GLU A 143 -7.08 14.53 18.77
C GLU A 143 -7.42 13.54 17.65
N GLU A 144 -7.83 12.33 18.01
CA GLU A 144 -8.23 11.30 17.06
C GLU A 144 -9.52 11.68 16.35
N LYS A 145 -10.51 12.21 17.07
CA LYS A 145 -11.73 12.77 16.47
C LYS A 145 -11.39 13.88 15.46
N GLU A 146 -10.43 14.75 15.77
CA GLU A 146 -9.98 15.78 14.82
C GLU A 146 -9.27 15.19 13.59
N LYS A 147 -8.47 14.14 13.78
CA LYS A 147 -7.81 13.44 12.67
C LYS A 147 -8.82 12.79 11.73
N LEU A 148 -9.81 12.08 12.27
CA LEU A 148 -10.89 11.47 11.50
C LEU A 148 -11.71 12.53 10.76
N TYR A 149 -11.96 13.68 11.40
CA TYR A 149 -12.59 14.83 10.73
C TYR A 149 -11.79 15.33 9.53
N LYS A 150 -10.47 15.52 9.67
CA LYS A 150 -9.60 15.97 8.58
C LYS A 150 -9.63 15.00 7.41
N VAL A 151 -9.51 13.69 7.67
CA VAL A 151 -9.61 12.64 6.65
C VAL A 151 -10.96 12.70 5.93
N HIS A 152 -12.07 12.79 6.67
CA HIS A 152 -13.41 12.90 6.08
C HIS A 152 -13.56 14.15 5.19
N VAL A 153 -13.05 15.30 5.63
CA VAL A 153 -13.07 16.55 4.85
C VAL A 153 -12.23 16.42 3.57
N GLU A 154 -11.07 15.77 3.64
CA GLU A 154 -10.22 15.48 2.48
C GLU A 154 -10.94 14.54 1.50
N GLU A 155 -11.56 13.47 1.98
CA GLU A 155 -12.35 12.55 1.15
C GLU A 155 -13.58 13.22 0.52
N LEU A 156 -14.26 14.09 1.25
CA LEU A 156 -15.34 14.93 0.70
C LEU A 156 -14.81 15.85 -0.40
N SER A 157 -13.69 16.52 -0.15
CA SER A 157 -13.04 17.39 -1.12
C SER A 157 -12.67 16.62 -2.39
N LYS A 158 -12.08 15.44 -2.23
CA LYS A 158 -11.72 14.54 -3.34
C LYS A 158 -12.94 14.09 -4.13
N ARG A 159 -13.99 13.60 -3.48
CA ARG A 159 -15.24 13.17 -4.16
C ARG A 159 -15.92 14.32 -4.90
N LYS A 160 -15.99 15.50 -4.29
CA LYS A 160 -16.53 16.70 -4.94
C LYS A 160 -15.69 17.12 -6.15
N LYS A 161 -14.36 17.11 -6.03
CA LYS A 161 -13.42 17.39 -7.12
C LYS A 161 -13.59 16.41 -8.27
N GLU A 162 -13.71 15.13 -7.98
CA GLU A 162 -13.97 14.08 -8.98
C GLU A 162 -15.28 14.35 -9.72
N LYS A 163 -16.39 14.59 -9.01
CA LYS A 163 -17.68 14.94 -9.63
C LYS A 163 -17.65 16.22 -10.44
N PHE A 164 -16.91 17.23 -9.98
CA PHE A 164 -16.70 18.45 -10.74
C PHE A 164 -15.91 18.20 -12.04
N ARG A 165 -14.89 17.33 -12.00
CA ARG A 165 -14.12 16.96 -13.20
C ARG A 165 -14.89 16.04 -14.15
N GLU A 166 -15.69 15.11 -13.65
CA GLU A 166 -16.63 14.31 -14.47
C GLU A 166 -17.54 15.22 -15.29
N MET A 167 -18.13 16.23 -14.64
CA MET A 167 -18.94 17.25 -15.32
C MET A 167 -18.15 17.99 -16.41
N LEU A 168 -16.91 18.41 -16.14
CA LEU A 168 -16.08 19.08 -17.15
C LEU A 168 -15.77 18.17 -18.34
N ASN A 169 -15.58 16.87 -18.13
CA ASN A 169 -15.34 15.89 -19.21
C ASN A 169 -16.57 15.67 -20.11
N GLU A 170 -17.78 15.92 -19.61
CA GLU A 170 -19.02 15.80 -20.38
C GLU A 170 -19.24 16.98 -21.35
N ILE A 171 -18.47 18.08 -21.19
CA ILE A 171 -18.56 19.25 -22.06
C ILE A 171 -17.81 18.95 -23.37
N SER A 172 -18.55 18.74 -24.45
CA SER A 172 -17.99 18.42 -25.78
C SER A 172 -17.08 19.50 -26.34
N ASP A 173 -17.40 20.76 -26.06
CA ASP A 173 -16.75 21.92 -26.67
C ASP A 173 -15.57 22.43 -25.82
N LEU A 174 -15.17 21.68 -24.79
CA LEU A 174 -14.05 22.03 -23.93
C LEU A 174 -12.73 21.75 -24.65
N THR A 175 -12.04 22.83 -24.99
CA THR A 175 -10.71 22.86 -25.58
C THR A 175 -9.64 23.19 -24.54
N LEU A 176 -8.36 22.96 -24.86
CA LEU A 176 -7.25 23.21 -23.94
C LEU A 176 -7.00 24.72 -23.67
N ASP A 177 -7.53 25.61 -24.51
CA ASP A 177 -7.49 27.07 -24.40
C ASP A 177 -8.79 27.69 -23.86
N SER A 178 -9.79 26.86 -23.50
CA SER A 178 -11.09 27.32 -23.02
C SER A 178 -10.98 28.23 -21.79
N SER A 179 -11.73 29.34 -21.80
CA SER A 179 -11.76 30.27 -20.67
C SER A 179 -12.73 29.84 -19.58
N TRP A 180 -12.38 30.12 -18.32
CA TRP A 180 -13.28 29.83 -17.19
C TRP A 180 -14.64 30.54 -17.33
N LYS A 181 -14.66 31.76 -17.88
CA LYS A 181 -15.90 32.55 -18.00
C LYS A 181 -16.92 31.92 -18.96
N GLU A 182 -16.45 31.30 -20.03
CA GLU A 182 -17.33 30.63 -21.01
C GLU A 182 -17.85 29.32 -20.45
N ILE A 183 -16.95 28.47 -19.95
CA ILE A 183 -17.32 27.18 -19.34
C ILE A 183 -18.24 27.39 -18.14
N ARG A 184 -18.00 28.41 -17.31
CA ARG A 184 -18.87 28.73 -16.18
C ARG A 184 -20.31 28.99 -16.63
N LYS A 185 -20.55 29.63 -17.78
CA LYS A 185 -21.91 29.93 -18.25
C LYS A 185 -22.71 28.66 -18.54
N SER A 186 -22.05 27.61 -19.03
CA SER A 186 -22.71 26.34 -19.33
C SER A 186 -22.92 25.47 -18.08
N ILE A 187 -22.01 25.52 -17.10
CA ILE A 187 -22.08 24.66 -15.89
C ILE A 187 -22.76 25.29 -14.67
N LYS A 188 -23.11 26.59 -14.72
CA LYS A 188 -23.62 27.33 -13.54
C LYS A 188 -24.87 26.71 -12.90
N GLU A 189 -25.67 25.96 -13.67
CA GLU A 189 -26.91 25.31 -13.22
C GLU A 189 -26.69 23.85 -12.80
N ASP A 190 -25.51 23.28 -13.06
CA ASP A 190 -25.20 21.89 -12.71
C ASP A 190 -25.02 21.76 -11.19
N VAL A 191 -25.72 20.77 -10.62
CA VAL A 191 -25.68 20.47 -9.18
C VAL A 191 -24.25 20.15 -8.71
N ARG A 192 -23.41 19.53 -9.55
CA ARG A 192 -22.01 19.19 -9.24
C ARG A 192 -21.16 20.44 -9.10
N TYR A 193 -21.37 21.47 -9.93
CA TYR A 193 -20.73 22.79 -9.77
C TYR A 193 -21.15 23.44 -8.45
N LEU A 194 -22.46 23.52 -8.18
CA LEU A 194 -22.99 24.15 -6.95
C LEU A 194 -22.54 23.43 -5.68
N ARG A 195 -22.37 22.10 -5.73
CA ARG A 195 -21.94 21.29 -4.57
C ARG A 195 -20.42 21.25 -4.38
N PHE A 196 -19.64 21.57 -5.42
CA PHE A 196 -18.19 21.59 -5.33
C PHE A 196 -17.71 22.66 -4.36
N SER A 197 -18.06 23.92 -4.63
CA SER A 197 -17.79 25.04 -3.73
C SER A 197 -18.71 26.22 -4.01
N SER A 198 -19.03 26.99 -2.97
CA SER A 198 -19.67 28.30 -3.09
C SER A 198 -18.70 29.38 -3.59
N SER A 199 -17.39 29.13 -3.55
CA SER A 199 -16.37 30.10 -3.96
C SER A 199 -16.00 29.91 -5.43
N ASP A 200 -16.40 30.87 -6.26
CA ASP A 200 -16.05 30.84 -7.69
C ASP A 200 -14.54 30.78 -7.95
N ARG A 201 -13.75 31.45 -7.09
CA ARG A 201 -12.28 31.41 -7.15
C ARG A 201 -11.73 29.99 -6.93
N LYS A 202 -12.35 29.20 -6.05
CA LYS A 202 -11.96 27.79 -5.85
C LYS A 202 -12.31 26.95 -7.08
N CYS A 203 -13.49 27.18 -7.67
CA CYS A 203 -13.92 26.51 -8.91
C CYS A 203 -12.99 26.84 -10.08
N GLU A 204 -12.64 28.12 -10.27
CA GLU A 204 -11.71 28.56 -11.32
C GLU A 204 -10.32 27.94 -11.12
N LYS A 205 -9.82 27.90 -9.87
CA LYS A 205 -8.53 27.27 -9.57
C LYS A 205 -8.55 25.79 -9.96
N GLU A 206 -9.59 25.06 -9.58
CA GLU A 206 -9.75 23.65 -9.92
C GLU A 206 -9.86 23.43 -11.43
N PHE A 207 -10.59 24.30 -12.14
CA PHE A 207 -10.67 24.27 -13.60
C PHE A 207 -9.31 24.44 -14.26
N ARG A 208 -8.48 25.38 -13.79
CA ARG A 208 -7.11 25.56 -14.29
C ARG A 208 -6.22 24.35 -14.00
N GLU A 209 -6.37 23.72 -12.84
CA GLU A 209 -5.67 22.46 -12.53
C GLU A 209 -6.14 21.32 -13.44
N TYR A 210 -7.45 21.23 -13.68
CA TYR A 210 -8.04 20.27 -14.61
C TYR A 210 -7.48 20.45 -16.03
N LEU A 211 -7.39 21.67 -16.56
CA LEU A 211 -6.82 21.92 -17.89
C LEU A 211 -5.35 21.51 -17.97
N LYS A 212 -4.56 21.74 -16.91
CA LYS A 212 -3.17 21.25 -16.84
C LYS A 212 -3.09 19.73 -16.87
N ASP A 213 -3.92 19.06 -16.08
CA ASP A 213 -3.96 17.59 -16.05
C ASP A 213 -4.43 17.04 -17.41
N ARG A 214 -5.45 17.66 -18.02
CA ARG A 214 -5.96 17.30 -19.35
C ARG A 214 -4.91 17.49 -20.43
N MET A 215 -4.12 18.56 -20.36
CA MET A 215 -2.97 18.81 -21.24
C MET A 215 -1.93 17.70 -21.12
N ILE A 216 -1.56 17.31 -19.89
CA ILE A 216 -0.61 16.22 -19.65
C ILE A 216 -1.14 14.90 -20.22
N THR A 217 -2.41 14.57 -19.95
CA THR A 217 -3.06 13.37 -20.51
C THR A 217 -3.07 13.39 -22.03
N ALA A 218 -3.44 14.51 -22.65
CA ALA A 218 -3.47 14.64 -24.11
C ALA A 218 -2.08 14.49 -24.74
N LYS A 219 -1.03 15.07 -24.13
CA LYS A 219 0.36 14.88 -24.57
C LYS A 219 0.79 13.41 -24.46
N ASN A 220 0.37 12.70 -23.41
CA ASN A 220 0.67 11.28 -23.26
C ASN A 220 -0.09 10.41 -24.28
N GLU A 221 -1.37 10.70 -24.51
CA GLU A 221 -2.17 10.04 -25.55
C GLU A 221 -1.56 10.26 -26.94
N PHE A 222 -1.10 11.48 -27.22
CA PHE A 222 -0.40 11.81 -28.46
C PHE A 222 0.94 11.08 -28.58
N LYS A 223 1.73 10.99 -27.50
CA LYS A 223 2.95 10.16 -27.50
C LYS A 223 2.64 8.69 -27.81
N ASN A 224 1.55 8.14 -27.29
CA ASN A 224 1.12 6.78 -27.63
C ASN A 224 0.78 6.65 -29.12
N LEU A 225 0.11 7.65 -29.71
CA LEU A 225 -0.13 7.71 -31.16
C LEU A 225 1.19 7.67 -31.95
N LEU A 226 2.19 8.45 -31.53
CA LEU A 226 3.50 8.45 -32.18
C LEU A 226 4.20 7.09 -32.10
N MET A 227 4.06 6.37 -30.99
CA MET A 227 4.57 4.99 -30.84
C MET A 227 3.82 3.98 -31.73
N GLU A 228 2.52 4.16 -31.92
CA GLU A 228 1.70 3.31 -32.79
C GLU A 228 1.95 3.57 -34.28
N THR A 229 2.49 4.75 -34.62
CA THR A 229 2.69 5.21 -36.00
C THR A 229 3.95 4.61 -36.61
N LYS A 230 3.79 3.48 -37.31
CA LYS A 230 4.88 2.71 -37.93
C LYS A 230 5.73 3.47 -38.97
N LEU A 231 5.22 4.58 -39.53
CA LEU A 231 6.01 5.43 -40.43
C LEU A 231 7.21 6.04 -39.69
N ILE A 232 7.06 6.32 -38.40
CA ILE A 232 8.07 6.95 -37.55
C ILE A 232 9.00 5.85 -36.99
N THR A 233 10.28 5.92 -37.34
CA THR A 233 11.30 4.92 -37.01
C THR A 233 12.61 5.62 -36.60
N HIS A 234 13.62 4.85 -36.18
CA HIS A 234 14.96 5.38 -35.88
C HIS A 234 15.65 6.05 -37.08
N LEU A 235 15.23 5.76 -38.32
CA LEU A 235 15.75 6.39 -39.55
C LEU A 235 15.01 7.69 -39.90
N SER A 236 13.93 8.01 -39.18
CA SER A 236 13.10 9.17 -39.48
C SER A 236 13.85 10.49 -39.27
N ASN A 237 14.85 10.56 -38.38
CA ASN A 237 15.64 11.78 -38.23
C ASN A 237 16.48 12.07 -39.48
N ALA A 238 17.13 11.06 -40.06
CA ALA A 238 17.88 11.23 -41.31
C ALA A 238 16.97 11.73 -42.44
N LYS A 239 15.76 11.15 -42.58
CA LYS A 239 14.75 11.61 -43.56
C LYS A 239 14.31 13.05 -43.32
N LEU A 240 14.18 13.45 -42.05
CA LEU A 240 13.81 14.81 -41.66
C LEU A 240 14.93 15.81 -42.01
N GLN A 241 16.20 15.43 -41.88
CA GLN A 241 17.35 16.27 -42.27
C GLN A 241 17.50 16.39 -43.80
N GLU A 242 17.19 15.34 -44.54
CA GLU A 242 17.26 15.35 -46.01
C GLU A 242 16.17 16.23 -46.63
N ASN A 243 14.91 16.07 -46.20
CA ASN A 243 13.77 16.81 -46.72
C ASN A 243 12.73 17.05 -45.63
N TYR A 244 12.99 18.06 -44.79
CA TYR A 244 12.12 18.42 -43.65
C TYR A 244 10.66 18.59 -44.07
N GLU A 245 10.40 19.46 -45.04
CA GLU A 245 9.04 19.86 -45.42
C GLU A 245 8.21 18.68 -45.95
N THR A 246 8.79 17.85 -46.81
CA THR A 246 8.09 16.70 -47.42
C THR A 246 7.80 15.60 -46.40
N TYR A 247 8.80 15.19 -45.62
CA TYR A 247 8.63 14.09 -44.67
C TYR A 247 7.76 14.51 -43.49
N PHE A 248 7.92 15.73 -42.99
CA PHE A 248 7.10 16.24 -41.89
C PHE A 248 5.62 16.32 -42.30
N LYS A 249 5.33 16.80 -43.51
CA LYS A 249 3.97 16.84 -44.05
C LYS A 249 3.35 15.44 -44.19
N GLU A 250 4.10 14.44 -44.65
CA GLU A 250 3.61 13.05 -44.72
C GLU A 250 3.23 12.51 -43.33
N VAL A 251 4.06 12.82 -42.31
CA VAL A 251 3.77 12.47 -40.92
C VAL A 251 2.49 13.18 -40.44
N GLU A 252 2.35 14.49 -40.67
CA GLU A 252 1.14 15.23 -40.32
C GLU A 252 -0.12 14.73 -41.03
N ASP A 253 -0.05 14.39 -42.32
CA ASP A 253 -1.17 13.86 -43.10
C ASP A 253 -1.67 12.52 -42.57
N ILE A 254 -0.80 11.71 -41.97
CA ILE A 254 -1.18 10.46 -41.31
C ILE A 254 -1.77 10.74 -39.93
N LEU A 255 -1.09 11.58 -39.13
CA LEU A 255 -1.49 11.84 -37.75
C LEU A 255 -2.80 12.64 -37.66
N SER A 256 -3.07 13.54 -38.62
CA SER A 256 -4.28 14.38 -38.68
C SER A 256 -5.59 13.61 -38.77
N LYS A 257 -5.55 12.32 -39.09
CA LYS A 257 -6.72 11.43 -39.10
C LYS A 257 -7.10 10.91 -37.71
N ASP A 258 -6.21 11.02 -36.73
CA ASP A 258 -6.45 10.56 -35.35
C ASP A 258 -6.98 11.69 -34.47
N LYS A 259 -7.99 11.39 -33.65
CA LYS A 259 -8.62 12.36 -32.74
C LYS A 259 -7.62 12.94 -31.73
N ARG A 260 -6.60 12.18 -31.33
CA ARG A 260 -5.55 12.63 -30.37
C ARG A 260 -4.67 13.72 -30.97
N TYR A 261 -4.47 13.71 -32.28
CA TYR A 261 -3.76 14.79 -32.97
C TYR A 261 -4.62 16.06 -33.01
N LEU A 262 -5.89 15.94 -33.43
CA LEU A 262 -6.84 17.06 -33.53
C LEU A 262 -7.11 17.72 -32.18
N PHE A 263 -7.14 16.95 -31.08
CA PHE A 263 -7.33 17.49 -29.75
C PHE A 263 -6.23 18.47 -29.30
N LEU A 264 -5.05 18.42 -29.95
CA LEU A 264 -3.92 19.33 -29.70
C LEU A 264 -3.87 20.52 -30.69
N ASP A 265 -4.92 20.77 -31.47
CA ASP A 265 -4.94 21.88 -32.45
C ASP A 265 -4.69 23.25 -31.84
N SER A 266 -5.14 23.50 -30.61
CA SER A 266 -4.89 24.75 -29.89
C SER A 266 -3.42 24.99 -29.52
N ILE A 267 -2.58 23.96 -29.61
CA ILE A 267 -1.13 24.01 -29.34
C ILE A 267 -0.34 23.41 -30.50
N ALA A 268 -0.70 23.76 -31.74
CA ALA A 268 -0.08 23.23 -32.95
C ALA A 268 1.46 23.31 -32.95
N ASP A 269 2.04 24.42 -32.48
CA ASP A 269 3.50 24.60 -32.40
C ASP A 269 4.15 23.60 -31.45
N GLU A 270 3.60 23.45 -30.23
CA GLU A 270 4.09 22.45 -29.26
C GLU A 270 3.87 21.02 -29.77
N ARG A 271 2.79 20.77 -30.51
CA ARG A 271 2.53 19.46 -31.12
C ARG A 271 3.62 19.11 -32.14
N SER A 272 4.02 20.07 -32.98
CA SER A 272 5.11 19.90 -33.94
C SER A 272 6.44 19.62 -33.24
N GLU A 273 6.73 20.36 -32.15
CA GLU A 273 7.92 20.11 -31.33
C GLU A 273 7.90 18.71 -30.70
N LEU A 274 6.75 18.22 -30.24
CA LEU A 274 6.62 16.87 -29.69
C LEU A 274 6.92 15.77 -30.74
N ILE A 275 6.54 15.99 -32.00
CA ILE A 275 6.86 15.06 -33.11
C ILE A 275 8.37 15.02 -33.34
N VAL A 276 9.00 16.18 -33.47
CA VAL A 276 10.45 16.29 -33.71
C VAL A 276 11.23 15.69 -32.55
N SER A 277 10.87 16.05 -31.30
CA SER A 277 11.49 15.51 -30.09
C SER A 277 11.39 13.98 -30.01
N TYR A 278 10.24 13.41 -30.40
CA TYR A 278 10.08 11.95 -30.44
C TYR A 278 10.96 11.29 -31.50
N ILE A 279 11.10 11.89 -32.69
CA ILE A 279 11.99 11.40 -33.74
C ILE A 279 13.46 11.40 -33.29
N GLU A 280 13.91 12.47 -32.64
CA GLU A 280 15.25 12.56 -32.06
C GLU A 280 15.48 11.51 -30.95
N GLU A 281 14.48 11.27 -30.11
CA GLU A 281 14.53 10.21 -29.09
C GLU A 281 14.66 8.82 -29.72
N LEU A 282 13.97 8.54 -30.82
CA LEU A 282 14.06 7.26 -31.53
C LEU A 282 15.44 7.02 -32.15
N GLU A 283 16.06 8.06 -32.72
CA GLU A 283 17.43 7.95 -33.21
C GLU A 283 18.42 7.63 -32.07
N LYS A 284 18.30 8.33 -30.93
CA LYS A 284 19.14 8.06 -29.75
C LYS A 284 18.95 6.65 -29.18
N ARG A 285 17.73 6.10 -29.24
CA ARG A 285 17.43 4.73 -28.79
C ARG A 285 17.94 3.68 -29.78
N GLY A 286 18.08 4.04 -31.05
CA GLY A 286 18.49 3.12 -32.11
C GLY A 286 17.41 2.08 -32.45
N PRO A 287 17.74 1.07 -33.27
CA PRO A 287 16.79 0.03 -33.65
C PRO A 287 16.26 -0.73 -32.42
N PRO A 288 14.98 -1.15 -32.43
CA PRO A 288 14.42 -1.91 -31.32
C PRO A 288 15.26 -3.17 -31.08
N PRO A 289 15.61 -3.49 -29.81
CA PRO A 289 16.43 -4.65 -29.51
C PRO A 289 15.73 -5.91 -30.04
N PRO A 290 16.51 -6.89 -30.57
CA PRO A 290 15.92 -8.12 -31.07
C PRO A 290 15.15 -8.82 -29.94
N PRO A 291 14.07 -9.58 -30.26
CA PRO A 291 13.25 -10.27 -29.26
C PRO A 291 14.03 -11.27 -28.38
N THR A 292 15.29 -11.56 -28.73
CA THR A 292 16.23 -12.41 -28.00
C THR A 292 17.15 -11.65 -27.04
N ALA A 293 17.08 -10.32 -26.97
CA ALA A 293 17.88 -9.53 -26.04
C ALA A 293 17.25 -9.51 -24.65
N THR A 294 17.76 -10.32 -23.73
CA THR A 294 17.50 -10.17 -22.28
C THR A 294 18.02 -8.82 -21.80
N GLU A 295 17.17 -8.05 -21.11
CA GLU A 295 17.50 -6.72 -20.59
C GLU A 295 18.80 -6.73 -19.77
N PRO A 296 19.78 -5.85 -20.04
CA PRO A 296 20.92 -5.69 -19.16
C PRO A 296 20.44 -4.99 -17.88
N ASN A 297 20.39 -5.76 -16.79
CA ASN A 297 20.19 -5.29 -15.42
C ASN A 297 21.04 -4.03 -15.18
N ARG A 298 20.40 -2.86 -15.12
CA ARG A 298 21.06 -1.59 -14.77
C ARG A 298 21.58 -1.72 -13.34
N ARG A 299 22.87 -2.01 -13.18
CA ARG A 299 23.55 -1.87 -11.88
C ARG A 299 23.51 -0.38 -11.49
N PRO A 300 23.03 -0.02 -10.29
CA PRO A 300 23.16 1.36 -9.81
C PRO A 300 24.64 1.67 -9.54
N PRO A 301 25.05 2.94 -9.68
CA PRO A 301 26.43 3.33 -9.49
C PRO A 301 26.84 3.12 -8.03
N LEU A 302 28.03 2.53 -7.84
CA LEU A 302 28.68 2.48 -6.55
C LEU A 302 29.06 3.90 -6.12
N LYS A 303 28.78 4.22 -4.85
CA LYS A 303 29.15 5.47 -4.19
C LYS A 303 30.66 5.67 -4.15
#